data_AF-A0A931WTD3-F1
#
_entry.id   AF-A0A931WTD3-F1
#
_cell.length_a   1.000
_cell.length_b   1.000
_cell.length_c   1.000
_cell.angle_alpha   90.00
_cell.angle_beta   90.00
_cell.angle_gamma   90.00
#
_symmetry.space_group_name_H-M   'P 1'
#
loop_
_entity.id
_entity.type
_entity.pdbx_description
1 polymer ?
#
loop_
_entity_poly.entity_id
_entity_poly.type
_entity_poly.pdbx_seq_one_letter_code
_entity_poly.pdbx_strand_id
1 'polypeptide(L)'
;MIIMKPGPGLVLLLAIISGVFAKAGSQSVDDTLKVIVDLVDVQFSVTDRRGRFVPGLRAQDFLVQEDGRRQEIRNFSRESELPLTLGLLIDTSPSVRP
;
A
#
# COMPACT_ATOMS: atom_id res chain seq x y z
N MET A 1 34.95 24.30 -6.37
CA MET A 1 36.21 24.54 -7.10
C MET A 1 36.06 23.97 -8.50
N ILE A 2 35.59 24.80 -9.42
CA ILE A 2 35.58 24.59 -10.87
C ILE A 2 36.05 25.92 -11.47
N ILE A 3 37.05 25.83 -12.32
CA ILE A 3 37.95 26.92 -12.72
C ILE A 3 37.33 27.70 -13.89
N MET A 4 37.21 29.03 -13.72
CA MET A 4 36.85 30.00 -14.76
C MET A 4 38.09 30.40 -15.59
N LYS A 5 37.92 30.58 -16.90
CA LYS A 5 38.94 31.09 -17.84
C LYS A 5 39.02 32.63 -17.79
N PRO A 6 40.21 33.24 -17.96
CA PRO A 6 40.41 34.67 -17.76
C PRO A 6 40.12 35.48 -19.04
N GLY A 7 39.40 36.59 -18.90
CA GLY A 7 39.33 37.69 -19.86
C GLY A 7 39.61 39.01 -19.13
N PRO A 8 40.35 39.98 -19.72
CA PRO A 8 40.72 41.20 -19.04
C PRO A 8 39.56 42.20 -19.15
N GLY A 9 38.79 42.35 -18.07
CA GLY A 9 37.71 43.31 -17.96
C GLY A 9 37.77 43.99 -16.59
N LEU A 10 38.41 45.15 -16.56
CA LEU A 10 38.49 46.10 -15.46
C LEU A 10 37.09 46.44 -14.89
N VAL A 11 36.76 46.04 -13.65
CA VAL A 11 35.66 46.67 -12.87
C VAL A 11 36.05 46.78 -11.39
N LEU A 12 35.66 47.93 -10.84
CA LEU A 12 36.10 48.68 -9.67
C LEU A 12 35.65 48.08 -8.31
N LEU A 13 36.51 48.26 -7.31
CA LEU A 13 36.30 48.01 -5.87
C LEU A 13 35.29 49.01 -5.25
N LEU A 14 34.34 48.58 -4.41
CA LEU A 14 33.95 49.28 -3.16
C LEU A 14 32.84 48.59 -2.34
N ALA A 15 33.01 48.72 -1.02
CA ALA A 15 32.02 48.80 0.05
C ALA A 15 31.52 47.51 0.75
N ILE A 16 32.17 47.29 1.89
CA ILE A 16 31.71 46.65 3.13
C ILE A 16 30.29 47.09 3.51
N ILE A 17 29.38 46.14 3.79
CA ILE A 17 28.25 46.38 4.69
C ILE A 17 28.14 45.20 5.67
N SER A 18 28.46 45.50 6.93
CA SER A 18 28.16 44.70 8.11
C SER A 18 26.67 44.36 8.19
N GLY A 19 26.37 43.08 8.34
CA GLY A 19 25.04 42.60 8.66
C GLY A 19 25.15 41.31 9.47
N VAL A 20 25.37 41.44 10.77
CA VAL A 20 25.15 40.37 11.74
C VAL A 20 23.67 40.04 11.71
N PHE A 21 23.27 39.06 10.89
CA PHE A 21 21.94 38.49 10.98
C PHE A 21 21.98 37.41 12.08
N ALA A 22 21.50 37.81 13.26
CA ALA A 22 21.16 36.89 14.33
C ALA A 22 20.24 35.80 13.78
N LYS A 23 20.73 34.56 13.76
CA LYS A 23 19.91 33.40 13.41
C LYS A 23 19.00 33.09 14.59
N ALA A 24 17.81 33.70 14.61
CA ALA A 24 16.73 33.27 15.48
C ALA A 24 16.35 31.84 15.05
N GLY A 25 16.71 30.86 15.87
CA GLY A 25 16.29 29.48 15.69
C GLY A 25 14.79 29.38 15.91
N SER A 26 14.03 29.35 14.82
CA SER A 26 12.66 28.84 14.84
C SER A 26 12.74 27.34 15.11
N GLN A 27 12.36 26.95 16.33
CA GLN A 27 12.17 25.56 16.69
C GLN A 27 10.81 25.15 16.09
N SER A 28 10.84 24.58 14.88
CA SER A 28 9.65 24.04 14.25
C SER A 28 9.16 22.84 15.08
N VAL A 29 8.06 23.04 15.80
CA VAL A 29 7.29 21.93 16.37
C VAL A 29 6.79 21.11 15.18
N ASP A 30 7.29 19.88 15.09
CA ASP A 30 6.95 18.95 14.04
C ASP A 30 5.54 18.40 14.32
N ASP A 31 4.52 19.07 13.81
CA ASP A 31 3.13 18.64 13.91
C ASP A 31 2.96 17.33 13.13
N THR A 32 3.13 16.20 13.84
CA THR A 32 3.01 14.86 13.26
C THR A 32 1.54 14.60 12.93
N LEU A 33 1.19 14.63 11.64
CA LEU A 33 -0.13 14.27 11.15
C LEU A 33 -0.39 12.76 11.36
N LYS A 34 -1.29 12.42 12.29
CA LYS A 34 -1.79 11.06 12.49
C LYS A 34 -3.16 10.92 11.83
N VAL A 35 -3.28 9.98 10.89
CA VAL A 35 -4.53 9.63 10.22
C VAL A 35 -4.95 8.25 10.69
N ILE A 36 -6.21 8.12 11.11
CA ILE A 36 -6.85 6.84 11.39
C ILE A 36 -7.52 6.39 10.08
N VAL A 37 -7.21 5.18 9.63
CA VAL A 37 -7.82 4.57 8.45
C VAL A 37 -8.50 3.27 8.85
N ASP A 38 -9.68 3.03 8.30
CA ASP A 38 -10.39 1.77 8.49
C ASP A 38 -9.90 0.75 7.45
N LEU A 39 -9.34 -0.35 7.92
CA LEU A 39 -9.02 -1.51 7.07
C LEU A 39 -10.26 -2.41 7.03
N VAL A 40 -10.75 -2.70 5.84
CA VAL A 40 -11.94 -3.54 5.62
C VAL A 40 -11.56 -4.81 4.88
N ASP A 41 -11.98 -5.96 5.44
CA ASP A 41 -11.82 -7.25 4.80
C ASP A 41 -12.97 -7.51 3.81
N VAL A 42 -12.62 -7.87 2.57
CA VAL A 42 -13.58 -8.18 1.51
C VAL A 42 -13.38 -9.62 1.05
N GLN A 43 -14.35 -10.48 1.35
CA GLN A 43 -14.38 -11.87 0.87
C GLN A 43 -15.07 -11.97 -0.49
N PHE A 44 -14.45 -12.68 -1.43
CA PHE A 44 -15.00 -12.89 -2.77
C PHE A 44 -14.53 -14.23 -3.36
N SER A 45 -15.21 -14.66 -4.42
CA SER A 45 -14.81 -15.85 -5.20
C SER A 45 -14.87 -15.56 -6.70
N VAL A 46 -13.97 -16.17 -7.47
CA VAL A 46 -13.93 -16.03 -8.94
C VAL A 46 -14.23 -17.37 -9.59
N THR A 47 -15.21 -17.39 -10.50
CA THR A 47 -15.64 -18.58 -11.22
C THR A 47 -15.55 -18.38 -12.75
N ASP A 48 -15.36 -19.48 -13.47
CA ASP A 48 -15.47 -19.51 -14.92
C ASP A 48 -16.95 -19.56 -15.38
N ARG A 49 -17.17 -19.52 -16.70
CA ARG A 49 -18.52 -19.59 -17.28
C ARG A 49 -19.29 -20.89 -16.97
N ARG A 50 -18.59 -21.93 -16.49
CA ARG A 50 -19.16 -23.23 -16.11
C ARG A 50 -19.34 -23.34 -14.59
N GLY A 51 -19.10 -22.26 -13.84
CA GLY A 51 -19.22 -22.22 -12.38
C GLY A 51 -18.04 -22.83 -11.62
N ARG A 52 -16.93 -23.14 -12.30
CA ARG A 52 -15.74 -23.70 -11.63
C ARG A 52 -14.87 -22.60 -11.07
N PHE A 53 -14.36 -22.77 -9.85
CA PHE A 53 -13.41 -21.81 -9.27
C PHE A 53 -12.17 -21.65 -10.13
N VAL A 54 -11.71 -20.40 -10.27
CA VAL A 54 -10.47 -20.07 -10.98
C VAL A 54 -9.32 -20.05 -9.97
N PRO A 55 -8.43 -21.06 -9.97
CA PRO A 55 -7.30 -21.09 -9.05
C PRO A 55 -6.16 -20.21 -9.57
N GLY A 56 -5.22 -19.87 -8.69
CA GLY A 56 -3.93 -19.27 -9.09
C GLY A 56 -3.93 -17.75 -9.16
N LEU A 57 -5.06 -17.08 -8.94
CA LEU A 57 -5.14 -15.62 -8.94
C LEU A 57 -4.29 -15.01 -7.83
N ARG A 58 -3.64 -13.89 -8.17
CA ARG A 58 -2.77 -13.09 -7.31
C ARG A 58 -3.36 -11.69 -7.15
N ALA A 59 -2.93 -10.94 -6.14
CA ALA A 59 -3.41 -9.57 -5.90
C ALA A 59 -3.34 -8.66 -7.16
N GLN A 60 -2.28 -8.81 -7.96
CA GLN A 60 -2.06 -8.08 -9.21
C GLN A 60 -3.07 -8.36 -10.33
N ASP A 61 -3.87 -9.42 -10.21
CA ASP A 61 -4.93 -9.76 -11.16
C ASP A 61 -6.23 -9.01 -10.83
N PHE A 62 -6.26 -8.21 -9.76
CA PHE A 62 -7.42 -7.47 -9.28
C PHE A 62 -7.20 -5.96 -9.33
N LEU A 63 -8.28 -5.23 -9.57
CA LEU A 63 -8.36 -3.78 -9.46
C LEU A 63 -9.49 -3.44 -8.49
N VAL A 64 -9.13 -2.95 -7.30
CA VAL A 64 -10.13 -2.48 -6.32
C VAL A 64 -10.36 -0.99 -6.56
N GLN A 65 -11.64 -0.60 -6.65
CA GLN A 65 -12.04 0.79 -6.75
C GLN A 65 -13.18 1.09 -5.79
N GLU A 66 -13.16 2.29 -5.24
CA GLU A 66 -14.23 2.87 -4.44
C GLU A 66 -14.50 4.27 -4.99
N ASP A 67 -15.76 4.55 -5.33
CA ASP A 67 -16.17 5.82 -5.94
C ASP A 67 -15.32 6.24 -7.15
N GLY A 68 -14.92 5.26 -7.97
CA GLY A 68 -14.07 5.46 -9.14
C GLY A 68 -12.59 5.73 -8.84
N ARG A 69 -12.17 5.70 -7.57
CA ARG A 69 -10.77 5.85 -7.16
C ARG A 69 -10.16 4.47 -6.90
N ARG A 70 -8.95 4.24 -7.41
CA ARG A 70 -8.21 3.00 -7.17
C ARG A 70 -7.79 2.90 -5.71
N GLN A 71 -8.02 1.73 -5.13
CA GLN A 71 -7.60 1.40 -3.77
C GLN A 71 -6.43 0.42 -3.79
N GLU A 72 -5.51 0.58 -2.84
CA GLU A 72 -4.36 -0.31 -2.69
C GLU A 72 -4.77 -1.57 -1.90
N ILE A 73 -4.45 -2.74 -2.43
CA ILE A 73 -4.64 -4.00 -1.73
C ILE A 73 -3.48 -4.17 -0.73
N ARG A 74 -3.75 -3.91 0.56
CA ARG A 74 -2.75 -4.04 1.64
C ARG A 74 -2.45 -5.49 1.97
N ASN A 75 -3.50 -6.31 2.06
CA ASN A 75 -3.43 -7.72 2.39
C ASN A 75 -4.23 -8.51 1.35
N PHE A 76 -3.63 -9.57 0.83
CA PHE A 76 -4.30 -10.52 -0.05
C PHE A 76 -4.00 -11.92 0.46
N SER A 77 -5.05 -12.65 0.81
CA SER A 77 -4.97 -14.03 1.26
C SER A 77 -5.94 -14.87 0.43
N ARG A 78 -5.56 -16.12 0.20
CA ARG A 78 -6.45 -17.12 -0.41
C ARG A 78 -6.85 -18.08 0.68
N GLU A 79 -8.13 -18.14 0.99
CA GLU A 79 -8.69 -19.13 1.90
C GLU A 79 -8.77 -20.49 1.17
N SER A 80 -7.62 -21.14 0.97
CA SER A 80 -7.55 -22.48 0.34
C SER A 80 -7.53 -23.62 1.37
N GLU A 81 -7.24 -23.32 2.63
CA GLU A 81 -7.11 -24.32 3.71
C GLU A 81 -8.16 -24.08 4.80
N LEU A 82 -9.42 -23.93 4.40
CA LEU A 82 -10.52 -23.86 5.35
C LEU A 82 -10.71 -25.23 6.02
N PRO A 83 -10.91 -25.28 7.35
CA PRO A 83 -11.15 -26.55 8.05
C PRO A 83 -12.43 -27.20 7.50
N LEU A 84 -12.29 -28.42 6.97
CA LEU A 84 -13.42 -29.21 6.51
C LEU A 84 -14.08 -29.90 7.70
N THR A 85 -15.31 -29.49 8.02
CA THR A 85 -16.15 -30.18 9.00
C THR A 85 -17.07 -31.16 8.27
N LEU A 86 -16.84 -32.47 8.45
CA LEU A 86 -17.66 -33.54 7.88
C LEU A 86 -18.51 -34.20 8.97
N GLY A 87 -19.83 -34.19 8.79
CA GLY A 87 -20.76 -35.00 9.57
C GLY A 87 -21.07 -36.29 8.82
N LEU A 88 -20.67 -37.44 9.35
CA LEU A 88 -21.00 -38.75 8.79
C LEU A 88 -22.05 -39.42 9.66
N LEU A 89 -23.23 -39.68 9.09
CA LEU A 89 -24.26 -40.50 9.72
C LEU A 89 -24.27 -41.86 9.01
N ILE A 90 -24.04 -42.92 9.79
CA ILE A 90 -24.06 -44.29 9.30
C ILE A 90 -25.31 -44.96 9.87
N ASP A 91 -26.21 -45.40 9.00
CA ASP A 91 -27.31 -46.26 9.42
C ASP A 91 -26.75 -47.63 9.82
N THR A 92 -27.12 -48.11 11.00
CA THR A 92 -26.76 -49.45 11.52
C THR A 92 -27.98 -50.33 11.72
N SER A 93 -29.13 -49.93 11.16
CA SER A 93 -30.37 -50.69 11.20
C SER A 93 -30.21 -52.06 10.52
N PRO A 94 -30.98 -53.09 10.94
CA PRO A 94 -30.92 -54.40 10.29
C PRO A 94 -31.24 -54.39 8.78
N SER A 95 -31.95 -53.36 8.29
CA SER A 95 -32.35 -53.21 6.88
C SER A 95 -31.22 -52.84 5.93
N VAL A 96 -30.09 -52.33 6.43
CA VAL A 96 -28.91 -51.98 5.62
C VAL A 96 -27.84 -53.09 5.61
N ARG A 97 -28.16 -54.27 6.15
CA ARG A 97 -27.29 -55.45 6.00
C ARG A 97 -27.33 -55.95 4.54
N PRO A 98 -26.18 -56.38 3.96
CA PRO A 98 -26.10 -56.89 2.59
C PRO A 98 -26.99 -58.12 2.33
#